data_AF-A0A2G9GV57-F1
#
_entry.id   AF-A0A2G9GV57-F1
#
_cell.length_a   1.000
_cell.length_b   1.000
_cell.length_c   1.000
_cell.angle_alpha   90.00
_cell.angle_beta   90.00
_cell.angle_gamma   90.00
#
_symmetry.space_group_name_H-M   'P 1'
#
loop_
_entity.id
_entity.type
_entity.pdbx_description
1 polymer ?
#
loop_
_entity_poly.entity_id
_entity_poly.type
_entity_poly.pdbx_seq_one_letter_code
_entity_poly.pdbx_strand_id
1 'polypeptide(L)'
;MLKDEIHTFKQREFETLSGAKDRSKRLLRNCPNHGVSTYAQAHTFYYGLKDTSKQMLDFLRGGSFLFGTTIKLHNLLNQSATNPAREKNERK
;
A
#
# COMPACT_ATOMS: atom_id res chain seq x y z
N MET A 1 6.95 9.55 -17.49
CA MET A 1 5.85 8.55 -17.47
C MET A 1 5.33 8.45 -16.04
N LEU A 2 4.03 8.26 -15.79
CA LEU A 2 3.48 8.22 -14.42
C LEU A 2 4.06 7.10 -13.54
N LYS A 3 4.66 6.06 -14.14
CA LYS A 3 5.34 4.98 -13.40
C LYS A 3 6.59 5.49 -12.68
N ASP A 4 7.35 6.41 -13.26
CA ASP A 4 8.57 6.94 -12.63
C ASP A 4 8.23 7.83 -11.44
N GLU A 5 7.22 8.70 -11.55
CA GLU A 5 6.80 9.58 -10.45
C GLU A 5 6.31 8.81 -9.22
N ILE A 6 5.71 7.63 -9.43
CA ILE A 6 5.34 6.74 -8.33
C ILE A 6 6.60 6.16 -7.68
N HIS A 7 7.59 5.73 -8.47
CA HIS A 7 8.85 5.14 -7.96
C HIS A 7 9.77 6.18 -7.29
N THR A 8 9.69 7.44 -7.71
CA THR A 8 10.50 8.55 -7.19
C THR A 8 9.70 9.44 -6.23
N PHE A 9 8.63 8.93 -5.63
CA PHE A 9 7.82 9.73 -4.69
C PHE A 9 8.71 10.25 -3.56
N LYS A 10 8.65 11.56 -3.32
CA LYS A 10 9.35 12.22 -2.22
C LYS A 10 8.46 13.31 -1.64
N GLN A 11 8.33 13.33 -0.32
CA GLN A 11 7.63 14.37 0.41
C GLN A 11 8.34 15.71 0.22
N ARG A 12 7.57 16.76 -0.10
CA ARG A 12 8.12 18.10 -0.34
C ARG A 12 8.52 18.78 0.98
N GLU A 13 9.36 19.81 0.89
CA GLU A 13 9.92 20.53 2.04
C GLU A 13 8.88 20.99 3.06
N PHE A 14 7.76 21.55 2.59
CA PHE A 14 6.69 22.13 3.41
C PHE A 14 5.37 21.36 3.34
N GLU A 15 5.41 20.11 2.85
CA GLU A 15 4.22 19.29 2.70
C GLU A 15 3.96 18.48 3.98
N THR A 16 2.73 18.56 4.49
CA THR A 16 2.29 17.76 5.64
C THR A 16 2.12 16.28 5.25
N LEU A 17 2.12 15.39 6.24
CA LEU A 17 1.84 13.96 6.00
C LEU A 17 0.49 13.75 5.29
N SER A 18 -0.53 14.54 5.64
CA SER A 18 -1.84 14.48 4.97
C SER A 18 -1.75 14.91 3.51
N GLY A 19 -1.05 16.00 3.22
CA GLY A 19 -0.82 16.46 1.84
C GLY A 19 -0.07 15.42 1.00
N ALA A 20 1.00 14.84 1.56
CA ALA A 20 1.77 13.78 0.93
C ALA A 20 0.91 12.53 0.64
N LYS A 21 0.06 12.13 1.59
CA LYS A 21 -0.88 11.01 1.43
C LYS A 21 -1.87 11.26 0.29
N ASP A 22 -2.45 12.45 0.21
CA ASP A 22 -3.43 12.76 -0.82
C ASP A 22 -2.80 12.94 -2.20
N ARG A 23 -1.58 13.47 -2.28
CA ARG A 23 -0.80 13.50 -3.53
C ARG A 23 -0.46 12.08 -4.00
N SER A 24 -0.05 11.21 -3.10
CA SER A 24 0.18 9.79 -3.40
C SER A 24 -1.09 9.12 -3.95
N LYS A 25 -2.25 9.30 -3.30
CA LYS A 25 -3.53 8.77 -3.84
C LYS A 25 -3.87 9.29 -5.23
N ARG A 26 -3.61 10.58 -5.52
CA ARG A 26 -3.84 11.17 -6.85
C ARG A 26 -2.94 10.54 -7.90
N LEU A 27 -1.65 10.33 -7.58
CA LEU A 27 -0.71 9.64 -8.47
C LEU A 27 -1.16 8.21 -8.77
N LEU A 28 -1.63 7.48 -7.74
CA LEU A 28 -2.17 6.13 -7.90
C LEU A 28 -3.46 6.10 -8.73
N ARG A 29 -4.36 7.08 -8.59
CA ARG A 29 -5.58 7.16 -9.41
C ARG A 29 -5.29 7.44 -10.88
N ASN A 30 -4.25 8.21 -11.16
CA ASN A 30 -3.83 8.54 -12.53
C ASN A 30 -3.03 7.42 -13.20
N CYS A 31 -2.59 6.42 -12.44
CA CYS A 31 -2.00 5.18 -12.92
C CYS A 31 -3.04 4.04 -12.77
N PRO A 32 -3.96 3.83 -13.72
CA PRO A 32 -4.82 2.65 -13.69
C PRO A 32 -3.91 1.41 -13.65
N ASN A 33 -3.93 0.71 -12.52
CA ASN A 33 -3.01 -0.35 -12.12
C ASN A 33 -2.61 -1.28 -13.28
N HIS A 34 -1.38 -1.11 -13.80
CA HIS A 34 -0.72 -2.09 -14.67
C HIS A 34 0.25 -2.99 -13.90
N GLY A 35 -0.10 -3.40 -12.67
CA GLY A 35 0.64 -4.44 -11.93
C GLY A 35 1.58 -3.98 -10.82
N VAL A 36 1.49 -2.73 -10.33
CA VAL A 36 2.24 -2.33 -9.13
C VAL A 36 1.53 -2.87 -7.89
N SER A 37 2.15 -3.81 -7.18
CA SER A 37 1.56 -4.44 -5.98
C SER A 37 1.26 -3.39 -4.90
N THR A 38 0.22 -3.61 -4.10
CA THR A 38 -0.13 -2.75 -2.95
C THR A 38 1.06 -2.56 -2.00
N TYR A 39 1.91 -3.57 -1.88
CA TYR A 39 3.14 -3.50 -1.10
C TYR A 39 4.17 -2.55 -1.70
N ALA A 40 4.43 -2.64 -3.01
CA ALA A 40 5.36 -1.74 -3.68
C ALA A 40 4.90 -0.26 -3.56
N GLN A 41 3.60 0.00 -3.65
CA GLN A 41 3.04 1.35 -3.44
C GLN A 41 3.25 1.85 -2.01
N ALA A 42 2.96 0.99 -1.02
CA ALA A 42 3.15 1.31 0.40
C ALA A 42 4.63 1.53 0.74
N HIS A 43 5.53 0.71 0.19
CA HIS A 43 6.96 0.81 0.33
C HIS A 43 7.45 2.14 -0.22
N THR A 44 7.17 2.46 -1.48
CA THR A 44 7.64 3.70 -2.09
C THR A 44 7.06 4.93 -1.41
N PHE A 45 5.80 4.91 -0.99
CA PHE A 45 5.22 6.00 -0.20
C PHE A 45 6.00 6.19 1.11
N TYR A 46 6.22 5.12 1.88
CA TYR A 46 6.88 5.19 3.18
C TYR A 46 8.33 5.69 3.07
N TYR A 47 9.12 5.16 2.13
CA TYR A 47 10.51 5.58 1.93
C TYR A 47 10.63 6.98 1.31
N GLY A 48 9.60 7.44 0.60
CA GLY A 48 9.52 8.81 0.10
C GLY A 48 9.18 9.85 1.17
N LEU A 49 8.70 9.46 2.35
CA LEU A 49 8.41 10.39 3.45
C LEU A 49 9.69 10.91 4.13
N LYS A 50 9.59 12.10 4.71
CA LYS A 50 10.57 12.61 5.68
C LYS A 50 10.53 11.75 6.95
N ASP A 51 11.64 11.64 7.67
CA ASP A 51 11.72 10.76 8.84
C ASP A 51 10.74 11.15 9.95
N THR A 52 10.51 12.44 10.18
CA THR A 52 9.48 12.93 11.10
C THR A 52 8.08 12.44 10.70
N SER A 53 7.79 12.38 9.40
CA SER A 53 6.50 11.89 8.89
C SER A 53 6.38 10.38 8.96
N LYS A 54 7.50 9.63 8.81
CA LYS A 54 7.54 8.18 9.05
C LYS A 54 7.25 7.87 10.52
N GLN A 55 7.95 8.54 11.44
CA GLN A 55 7.75 8.36 12.89
C GLN A 55 6.30 8.68 13.29
N MET A 56 5.74 9.78 12.79
CA MET A 56 4.34 10.13 13.03
C MET A 56 3.39 9.06 12.48
N LEU A 57 3.65 8.54 11.28
CA LEU A 57 2.84 7.50 10.66
C LEU A 57 2.88 6.18 11.44
N ASP A 58 4.05 5.79 11.93
CA ASP A 58 4.23 4.59 12.76
C ASP A 58 3.57 4.77 14.14
N PHE A 59 3.74 5.95 14.76
CA PHE A 59 3.09 6.30 16.02
C PHE A 59 1.57 6.23 15.92
N LEU A 60 0.97 6.82 14.87
CA LEU A 60 -0.48 6.80 14.63
C LEU A 60 -1.02 5.39 14.40
N ARG A 61 -0.19 4.45 13.97
CA ARG A 61 -0.57 3.03 13.80
C ARG A 61 -0.24 2.15 15.00
N GLY A 62 0.38 2.72 16.04
CA GLY A 62 0.86 1.95 17.19
C GLY A 62 1.96 0.95 16.81
N GLY A 63 2.72 1.21 15.75
CA GLY A 63 3.74 0.31 15.24
C GLY A 63 4.05 0.51 13.75
N SER A 64 5.02 -0.25 13.25
CA SER A 64 5.55 -0.04 11.89
C SER A 64 4.49 -0.09 10.79
N PHE A 65 4.50 0.96 9.96
CA PHE A 65 3.59 1.07 8.83
C PHE A 65 3.80 -0.05 7.78
N LEU A 66 5.05 -0.41 7.55
CA LEU A 66 5.37 -1.47 6.60
C LEU A 66 5.04 -2.84 7.16
N PHE A 67 5.31 -3.10 8.45
CA PHE A 67 5.01 -4.39 9.08
C PHE A 67 3.53 -4.78 8.95
N GLY A 68 2.61 -3.88 9.33
CA GLY A 68 1.18 -4.16 9.20
C GLY A 68 0.73 -4.39 7.75
N THR A 69 1.41 -3.77 6.78
CA THR A 69 1.13 -3.96 5.35
C THR A 69 1.63 -5.32 4.87
N THR A 70 2.82 -5.75 5.31
CA THR A 70 3.39 -7.06 5.02
C THR A 70 2.50 -8.19 5.56
N ILE A 71 2.02 -8.08 6.80
CA ILE A 71 1.12 -9.08 7.40
C ILE A 71 -0.18 -9.20 6.59
N LYS A 72 -0.77 -8.06 6.21
CA LYS A 72 -2.00 -8.05 5.40
C LYS A 72 -1.78 -8.68 4.02
N LEU A 73 -0.65 -8.40 3.38
CA LEU A 73 -0.29 -9.00 2.09
C LEU A 73 -0.11 -10.52 2.21
N HIS A 74 0.65 -10.96 3.20
CA HIS A 74 0.89 -12.38 3.48
C HIS A 74 -0.43 -13.13 3.72
N ASN A 75 -1.32 -12.56 4.53
CA ASN A 75 -2.64 -13.15 4.78
C ASN A 75 -3.50 -13.22 3.51
N LEU A 76 -3.45 -12.20 2.65
CA LEU A 76 -4.17 -12.21 1.37
C LEU A 76 -3.68 -13.31 0.43
N LEU A 77 -2.35 -13.44 0.29
CA LEU A 77 -1.74 -14.49 -0.54
C LEU A 77 -2.09 -15.90 -0.04
N ASN A 78 -2.11 -16.09 1.28
CA ASN A 78 -2.46 -17.39 1.88
C ASN A 78 -3.97 -17.67 1.88
N GLN A 79 -4.83 -16.65 2.01
CA GLN A 79 -6.29 -16.82 1.87
C GLN A 79 -6.70 -17.20 0.45
N SER A 80 -5.99 -16.73 -0.58
CA SER A 80 -6.24 -17.16 -1.95
C SER A 80 -5.88 -18.62 -2.23
N ALA A 81 -5.22 -19.32 -1.29
CA ALA A 81 -4.96 -20.76 -1.38
C ALA A 81 -6.07 -21.63 -0.75
N THR A 82 -7.03 -21.05 -0.02
CA THR A 82 -8.19 -21.78 0.51
C THR A 82 -9.43 -21.50 -0.32
N ASN A 83 -9.58 -22.24 -1.42
CA ASN A 83 -10.88 -22.51 -2.00
C ASN A 83 -11.48 -23.71 -1.23
N PRO A 84 -12.48 -23.55 -0.35
CA PRO A 84 -13.33 -24.67 -0.03
C PRO A 84 -14.12 -24.96 -1.31
N ALA A 85 -13.81 -26.11 -1.92
CA ALA A 85 -14.45 -26.62 -3.12
C ALA A 85 -15.96 -26.34 -3.08
N ARG A 86 -16.49 -25.78 -4.18
CA ARG A 86 -17.91 -25.84 -4.48
C ARG A 86 -18.29 -27.32 -4.61
N GLU A 87 -18.64 -27.95 -3.51
CA GLU A 87 -19.34 -29.23 -3.51
C GLU A 87 -20.78 -28.97 -3.06
N LYS A 88 -21.54 -28.25 -3.91
CA LYS A 88 -22.98 -28.47 -3.98
C LYS A 88 -23.18 -29.64 -4.94
N ASN A 89 -22.86 -30.83 -4.44
CA ASN A 89 -23.19 -32.07 -5.12
C ASN A 89 -24.71 -32.27 -5.00
N GLU A 90 -25.31 -32.63 -6.12
CA GLU A 90 -26.72 -32.89 -6.32
C GLU A 90 -27.23 -33.96 -5.34
N ARG A 91 -28.40 -33.74 -4.75
CA ARG A 91 -29.33 -34.85 -4.50
C ARG A 91 -30.71 -34.44 -5.01
N LYS A 92 -31.07 -35.12 -6.09
CA LYS A 92 -32.43 -35.27 -6.61
C LYS A 92 -33.40 -35.70 -5.52
#